data_AF-A0A7Z2X7U6-F1
#
_entry.id   AF-A0A7Z2X7U6-F1
#
_cell.length_a   1.000
_cell.length_b   1.000
_cell.length_c   1.000
_cell.angle_alpha   90.00
_cell.angle_beta   90.00
_cell.angle_gamma   90.00
#
_symmetry.space_group_name_H-M   'P 1'
#
loop_
_entity.id
_entity.type
_entity.pdbx_description
1 polymer ?
#
loop_
_entity_poly.entity_id
_entity_poly.type
_entity_poly.pdbx_seq_one_letter_code
_entity_poly.pdbx_strand_id
1 'polypeptide(L)'
;MILQGIDPLVLALFLGSLSLMPMLLIICTSFLKIVIVLMITRNAIGVQQVPPSMAINGIALAATLFIMAPVGYEIAQNIKASPVDTSSVQRLLDTGLEAIQPLRAFMLRNTDPDVLTHLLENSARMPFGIKLVAVGITLVLTGRWIGLELIQLINLMFDMIARSALN
;
A
#
# COMPACT_ATOMS: atom_id res chain seq x y z
N MET A 1 -34.28 -5.40 -6.08
CA MET A 1 -34.69 -4.10 -6.64
C MET A 1 -33.71 -2.94 -6.35
N ILE A 2 -32.53 -3.18 -5.72
CA ILE A 2 -31.57 -2.12 -5.31
C ILE A 2 -30.44 -1.90 -6.34
N LEU A 3 -30.29 -2.78 -7.35
CA LEU A 3 -29.13 -2.78 -8.26
C LEU A 3 -29.40 -2.19 -9.66
N GLN A 4 -30.59 -1.64 -9.93
CA GLN A 4 -30.94 -1.10 -11.26
C GLN A 4 -30.63 0.39 -11.46
N GLY A 5 -30.06 1.08 -10.47
CA GLY A 5 -29.72 2.51 -10.55
C GLY A 5 -28.36 2.89 -9.99
N ILE A 6 -27.49 1.92 -9.70
CA ILE A 6 -26.11 2.21 -9.33
C ILE A 6 -25.30 2.24 -10.61
N ASP A 7 -24.77 3.40 -10.97
CA ASP A 7 -23.86 3.53 -12.10
C ASP A 7 -22.73 2.49 -11.93
N PRO A 8 -22.49 1.61 -12.92
CA PRO A 8 -21.48 0.57 -12.81
C PRO A 8 -20.09 1.14 -12.51
N LEU A 9 -19.85 2.39 -12.92
CA LEU A 9 -18.66 3.15 -12.58
C LEU A 9 -18.54 3.47 -11.08
N VAL A 10 -19.62 3.89 -10.43
CA VAL A 10 -19.64 4.21 -8.99
C VAL A 10 -19.41 2.94 -8.18
N LEU A 11 -20.02 1.83 -8.58
CA LEU A 11 -19.79 0.53 -7.93
C LEU A 11 -18.34 0.06 -8.09
N ALA A 12 -17.76 0.23 -9.28
CA ALA A 12 -16.35 -0.10 -9.53
C ALA A 12 -15.40 0.76 -8.68
N LEU A 13 -15.66 2.07 -8.57
CA LEU A 13 -14.89 2.97 -7.72
C LEU A 13 -15.01 2.61 -6.23
N PHE A 14 -16.21 2.28 -5.77
CA PHE A 14 -16.45 1.87 -4.39
C PHE A 14 -15.68 0.58 -4.05
N LEU A 15 -15.83 -0.47 -4.86
CA LEU A 15 -15.10 -1.72 -4.67
C LEU A 15 -13.58 -1.53 -4.78
N GLY A 16 -13.13 -0.70 -5.72
CA GLY A 16 -11.73 -0.32 -5.86
C GLY A 16 -11.18 0.34 -4.58
N SER A 17 -11.92 1.29 -4.01
CA SER A 17 -11.53 1.95 -2.76
C SER A 17 -11.48 0.99 -1.57
N LEU A 18 -12.44 0.06 -1.48
CA LEU A 18 -12.50 -0.95 -0.41
C LEU A 18 -11.32 -1.92 -0.48
N SER A 19 -10.86 -2.25 -1.70
CA SER A 19 -9.66 -3.07 -1.93
C SER A 19 -8.37 -2.40 -1.45
N LEU A 20 -8.28 -1.06 -1.56
CA LEU A 20 -7.11 -0.29 -1.10
C LEU A 20 -7.10 -0.04 0.41
N MET A 21 -8.27 -0.07 1.05
CA MET A 21 -8.44 0.16 2.49
C MET A 21 -7.49 -0.68 3.38
N PRO A 22 -7.35 -2.02 3.24
CA PRO A 22 -6.45 -2.80 4.09
C PRO A 22 -4.98 -2.41 3.92
N MET A 23 -4.57 -2.03 2.71
CA MET A 23 -3.20 -1.57 2.45
C MET A 23 -2.93 -0.24 3.17
N LEU A 24 -3.87 0.70 3.09
CA LEU A 24 -3.77 1.98 3.80
C LEU A 24 -3.72 1.79 5.31
N LEU A 25 -4.51 0.88 5.87
CA LEU A 25 -4.45 0.57 7.30
C LEU A 25 -3.07 0.07 7.73
N ILE A 26 -2.40 -0.76 6.91
CA ILE A 26 -1.06 -1.25 7.23
C ILE A 26 -0.01 -0.12 7.20
N ILE A 27 -0.09 0.79 6.23
CA ILE A 27 0.91 1.84 6.01
C ILE A 27 0.72 3.03 6.95
N CYS A 28 -0.53 3.43 7.19
CA CYS A 28 -0.85 4.61 7.99
C CYS A 28 -0.87 4.33 9.51
N THR A 29 -0.71 3.08 9.92
CA THR A 29 -0.69 2.70 11.34
C THR A 29 0.71 2.29 11.81
N SER A 30 0.83 1.94 13.10
CA SER A 30 2.08 1.45 13.69
C SER A 30 2.44 0.02 13.29
N PHE A 31 1.55 -0.69 12.56
CA PHE A 31 1.75 -2.09 12.20
C PHE A 31 3.09 -2.33 11.51
N LEU A 32 3.42 -1.50 10.51
CA LEU A 32 4.64 -1.67 9.73
C LEU A 32 5.92 -1.58 10.58
N LYS A 33 5.99 -0.63 11.52
CA LYS A 33 7.17 -0.48 12.41
C LYS A 33 7.30 -1.69 13.33
N ILE A 34 6.19 -2.15 13.90
CA ILE A 34 6.20 -3.27 14.86
C ILE A 34 6.59 -4.57 14.15
N VAL A 35 5.97 -4.88 13.00
CA VAL A 35 6.27 -6.12 12.26
C VAL A 35 7.72 -6.15 11.79
N ILE A 36 8.27 -5.02 11.31
CA ILE A 36 9.67 -4.94 10.87
C ILE A 36 10.61 -5.19 12.05
N VAL A 37 10.41 -4.54 13.20
CA VAL A 37 11.27 -4.75 14.37
C VAL A 37 11.22 -6.21 14.84
N LEU A 38 10.04 -6.83 14.88
CA LEU A 38 9.91 -8.25 15.23
C LEU A 38 10.58 -9.17 14.20
N MET A 39 10.48 -8.86 12.91
CA MET A 39 11.16 -9.64 11.85
C MET A 39 12.68 -9.50 11.91
N ILE A 40 13.20 -8.30 12.16
CA ILE A 40 14.64 -8.08 12.37
C ILE A 40 15.11 -8.87 13.60
N THR A 41 14.35 -8.81 14.68
CA THR A 41 14.65 -9.57 15.92
C THR A 41 14.68 -11.07 15.66
N ARG A 42 13.71 -11.61 14.90
CA ARG A 42 13.71 -13.02 14.48
C ARG A 42 14.97 -13.39 13.71
N ASN A 43 15.41 -12.55 12.77
CA ASN A 43 16.62 -12.82 12.02
C ASN A 43 17.88 -12.74 12.91
N ALA A 44 17.89 -11.81 13.88
CA ALA A 44 19.02 -11.60 14.79
C ALA A 44 19.24 -12.78 15.76
N ILE A 45 18.19 -13.50 16.18
CA ILE A 45 18.32 -14.67 17.06
C ILE A 45 18.85 -15.92 16.34
N GLY A 46 19.03 -15.89 15.01
CA GLY A 46 19.65 -16.97 14.25
C GLY A 46 18.83 -18.26 14.09
N VAL A 47 17.58 -18.28 14.56
CA VAL A 47 16.68 -19.44 14.46
C VAL A 47 15.76 -19.28 13.24
N GLN A 48 15.86 -20.19 12.26
CA GLN A 48 15.23 -20.00 10.94
C GLN A 48 13.71 -20.24 10.87
N GLN A 49 13.07 -20.76 11.92
CA GLN A 49 11.62 -21.07 11.88
C GLN A 49 10.84 -20.75 13.15
N VAL A 50 11.52 -20.33 14.21
CA VAL A 50 10.87 -19.92 15.46
C VAL A 50 11.19 -18.44 15.68
N PRO A 51 10.17 -17.56 15.80
CA PRO A 51 8.73 -17.76 15.68
C PRO A 51 8.20 -17.77 14.22
N PRO A 52 7.09 -18.47 13.92
CA PRO A 52 6.49 -18.49 12.59
C PRO A 52 5.96 -17.10 12.20
N SER A 53 6.02 -16.75 10.91
CA SER A 53 5.58 -15.44 10.40
C SER A 53 4.13 -15.10 10.77
N MET A 54 3.24 -16.10 10.84
CA MET A 54 1.86 -15.92 11.28
C MET A 54 1.76 -15.41 12.72
N ALA A 55 2.59 -15.93 13.64
CA ALA A 55 2.59 -15.49 15.03
C ALA A 55 3.11 -14.06 15.15
N ILE A 56 4.17 -13.72 14.42
CA ILE A 56 4.72 -12.35 14.38
C ILE A 56 3.66 -11.36 13.90
N ASN A 57 2.96 -11.69 12.81
CA ASN A 57 1.89 -10.84 12.28
C ASN A 57 0.73 -10.69 13.29
N GLY A 58 0.34 -11.76 13.97
CA GLY A 58 -0.70 -11.72 15.01
C GLY A 58 -0.32 -10.83 16.19
N ILE A 59 0.90 -10.96 16.70
CA ILE A 59 1.43 -10.12 17.79
C ILE A 59 1.50 -8.65 17.33
N ALA A 60 1.98 -8.40 16.10
CA ALA A 60 2.06 -7.06 15.56
C ALA A 60 0.68 -6.40 15.43
N LEU A 61 -0.35 -7.16 14.99
CA LEU A 61 -1.71 -6.65 14.86
C LEU A 61 -2.34 -6.35 16.22
N ALA A 62 -2.17 -7.23 17.20
CA ALA A 62 -2.65 -7.00 18.57
C ALA A 62 -1.99 -5.76 19.21
N ALA A 63 -0.67 -5.62 19.07
CA ALA A 63 0.06 -4.45 19.56
C ALA A 63 -0.37 -3.16 18.84
N THR A 64 -0.64 -3.24 17.53
CA THR A 64 -1.16 -2.10 16.74
C THR A 64 -2.52 -1.65 17.25
N LEU A 65 -3.45 -2.58 17.49
CA LEU A 65 -4.77 -2.25 18.04
C LEU A 65 -4.65 -1.57 19.40
N PHE A 66 -3.74 -2.03 20.26
CA PHE A 66 -3.48 -1.42 21.57
C PHE A 66 -2.94 0.01 21.44
N ILE A 67 -1.94 0.23 20.57
CA ILE A 67 -1.35 1.55 20.35
C ILE A 67 -2.32 2.51 19.66
N MET A 68 -3.17 1.99 18.76
CA MET A 68 -4.14 2.77 17.98
C MET A 68 -5.47 3.02 18.68
N ALA A 69 -5.71 2.41 19.84
CA ALA A 69 -6.93 2.61 20.62
C ALA A 69 -7.33 4.10 20.80
N PRO A 70 -6.44 5.03 21.21
CA PRO A 70 -6.81 6.45 21.35
C PRO A 70 -7.16 7.11 20.01
N VAL A 71 -6.40 6.82 18.95
CA VAL A 71 -6.65 7.38 17.60
C VAL A 71 -7.99 6.89 17.07
N GLY A 72 -8.29 5.60 17.22
CA GLY A 72 -9.58 5.03 16.82
C GLY A 72 -10.75 5.60 17.62
N TYR A 73 -10.55 5.89 18.91
CA TYR A 73 -11.56 6.51 19.76
C TYR A 73 -11.85 7.96 19.33
N GLU A 74 -10.82 8.77 19.06
CA GLU A 74 -10.97 10.14 18.55
C GLU A 74 -11.69 10.15 17.18
N ILE A 75 -11.31 9.26 16.27
CA ILE A 75 -11.99 9.10 14.97
C ILE A 75 -13.47 8.76 15.19
N ALA A 76 -13.78 7.81 16.07
CA ALA A 76 -15.15 7.42 16.36
C ALA A 76 -15.97 8.56 17.00
N GLN A 77 -15.34 9.41 17.82
CA GLN A 77 -15.98 10.60 18.37
C GLN A 77 -16.24 11.65 17.29
N ASN A 78 -15.27 11.93 16.42
CA ASN A 78 -15.42 12.89 15.33
C ASN A 78 -16.55 12.49 14.37
N ILE A 79 -16.64 11.21 14.01
CA ILE A 79 -17.71 10.67 13.17
C ILE A 79 -19.08 10.79 13.84
N LYS A 80 -19.16 10.66 15.18
CA LYS A 80 -20.41 10.84 15.92
C LYS A 80 -20.83 12.30 16.00
N ALA A 81 -19.88 13.22 16.11
CA ALA A 81 -20.14 14.66 16.19
C ALA A 81 -20.59 15.25 14.84
N SER A 82 -19.99 14.80 13.74
CA SER A 82 -20.35 15.16 12.37
C SER A 82 -20.67 13.89 11.57
N PRO A 83 -21.93 13.43 11.55
CA PRO A 83 -22.33 12.27 10.76
C PRO A 83 -22.01 12.51 9.28
N VAL A 84 -21.45 11.50 8.62
CA VAL A 84 -21.11 11.59 7.20
C VAL A 84 -22.38 11.83 6.38
N ASP A 85 -22.54 13.07 5.92
CA ASP A 85 -23.67 13.46 5.08
C ASP A 85 -23.41 13.01 3.63
N THR A 86 -24.06 11.92 3.23
CA THR A 86 -23.99 11.34 1.88
C THR A 86 -24.80 12.10 0.84
N SER A 87 -25.46 13.22 1.20
CA SER A 87 -26.29 13.99 0.27
C SER A 87 -25.49 14.75 -0.80
N SER A 88 -24.18 14.96 -0.60
CA SER A 88 -23.31 15.69 -1.51
C SER A 88 -21.87 15.19 -1.43
N VAL A 89 -21.24 14.94 -2.59
CA VAL A 89 -19.83 14.52 -2.68
C VAL A 89 -18.90 15.55 -2.01
N GLN A 90 -19.23 16.84 -2.09
CA GLN A 90 -18.45 17.91 -1.49
C GLN A 90 -18.44 17.81 0.05
N ARG A 91 -19.61 17.61 0.66
CA ARG A 91 -19.72 17.45 2.12
C ARG A 91 -19.12 16.15 2.63
N LEU A 92 -19.17 15.11 1.81
CA LEU A 92 -18.56 13.81 2.11
C LEU A 92 -17.03 13.94 2.19
N LEU A 93 -16.43 14.73 1.29
CA LEU A 93 -15.01 15.06 1.33
C LEU A 93 -14.65 15.90 2.56
N ASP A 94 -15.40 16.97 2.83
CA ASP A 94 -15.12 17.87 3.95
C ASP A 94 -15.21 17.13 5.30
N THR A 95 -16.27 16.35 5.51
CA THR A 95 -16.47 15.54 6.72
C THR A 95 -15.41 14.42 6.82
N GLY A 96 -15.01 13.84 5.69
CA GLY A 96 -13.96 12.83 5.64
C GLY A 96 -12.60 13.36 6.07
N LEU A 97 -12.27 14.61 5.73
CA LEU A 97 -11.02 15.25 6.13
C LEU A 97 -10.97 15.52 7.64
N GLU A 98 -12.07 15.94 8.24
CA GLU A 98 -12.19 16.10 9.70
C GLU A 98 -12.08 14.76 10.44
N ALA A 99 -12.71 13.71 9.91
CA ALA A 99 -12.64 12.37 10.48
C ALA A 99 -11.21 11.78 10.46
N ILE A 100 -10.38 12.14 9.48
CA ILE A 100 -9.01 11.65 9.34
C ILE A 100 -7.99 12.49 10.14
N GLN A 101 -8.40 13.63 10.72
CA GLN A 101 -7.51 14.52 11.47
C GLN A 101 -6.70 13.83 12.59
N PRO A 102 -7.27 12.93 13.43
CA PRO A 102 -6.51 12.23 14.46
C PRO A 102 -5.41 11.32 13.87
N LEU A 103 -5.70 10.66 12.75
CA LEU A 103 -4.73 9.84 12.03
C LEU A 103 -3.59 10.70 11.48
N ARG A 104 -3.90 11.87 10.93
CA ARG A 104 -2.88 12.83 10.46
C ARG A 104 -2.00 13.31 11.61
N ALA A 105 -2.59 13.64 12.75
CA ALA A 105 -1.84 14.04 13.95
C ALA A 105 -0.92 12.92 14.45
N PHE A 106 -1.41 11.67 14.46
CA PHE A 106 -0.59 10.50 14.78
C PHE A 106 0.60 10.35 13.81
N MET A 107 0.37 10.46 12.51
CA MET A 107 1.44 10.36 11.51
C MET A 107 2.49 11.47 11.70
N LEU A 108 2.07 12.73 11.82
CA LEU A 108 2.99 13.86 12.03
C LEU A 108 3.84 13.70 13.30
N ARG A 109 3.26 13.16 14.37
CA ARG A 109 4.00 12.86 15.61
C ARG A 109 5.03 11.74 15.45
N ASN A 110 4.81 10.82 14.51
CA ASN A 110 5.66 9.64 14.26
C ASN A 110 6.57 9.78 13.04
N THR A 111 6.54 10.92 12.35
CA THR A 111 7.39 11.26 11.22
C THR A 111 8.50 12.20 11.67
N ASP A 112 9.71 11.95 11.20
CA ASP A 112 10.84 12.84 11.43
C ASP A 112 10.64 14.16 10.66
N PRO A 113 10.75 15.33 11.31
CA PRO A 113 10.53 16.62 10.67
C PRO A 113 11.51 16.89 9.51
N ASP A 114 12.75 16.41 9.59
CA ASP A 114 13.75 16.61 8.53
C ASP A 114 13.41 15.77 7.29
N VAL A 115 12.89 14.57 7.49
CA VAL A 115 12.40 13.75 6.36
C VAL A 115 11.20 14.41 5.69
N LEU A 116 10.29 15.01 6.46
CA LEU A 116 9.13 15.70 5.92
C LEU A 116 9.54 16.94 5.09
N THR A 117 10.45 17.77 5.60
CA THR A 117 10.94 18.96 4.88
C THR A 117 11.63 18.57 3.58
N HIS A 118 12.51 17.57 3.62
CA HIS A 118 13.16 17.05 2.41
C HIS A 118 12.17 16.47 1.39
N LEU A 119 11.09 15.82 1.83
CA LEU A 119 10.05 15.33 0.92
C LEU A 119 9.28 16.47 0.25
N LEU A 120 8.93 17.52 1.01
CA LEU A 120 8.24 18.70 0.47
C LEU A 120 9.13 19.47 -0.52
N GLU A 121 10.41 19.66 -0.19
CA GLU A 121 11.40 20.26 -1.08
C GLU A 121 11.59 19.43 -2.37
N ASN A 122 11.71 18.11 -2.24
CA ASN A 122 11.86 17.22 -3.39
C ASN A 122 10.61 17.14 -4.27
N SER A 123 9.42 17.25 -3.66
CA SER A 123 8.16 17.33 -4.40
C SER A 123 8.05 18.62 -5.22
N ALA A 124 8.58 19.74 -4.69
CA ALA A 124 8.60 21.01 -5.41
C ALA A 124 9.64 21.03 -6.55
N ARG A 125 10.75 20.28 -6.40
CA ARG A 125 11.85 20.24 -7.38
C ARG A 125 11.62 19.29 -8.56
N MET A 126 10.77 18.28 -8.42
CA MET A 126 10.54 17.29 -9.49
C MET A 126 9.06 17.21 -9.86
N PRO A 127 8.63 17.75 -11.02
CA PRO A 127 7.28 17.54 -11.48
C PRO A 127 7.03 16.04 -11.67
N PHE A 128 5.95 15.54 -11.07
CA PHE A 128 5.56 14.12 -11.07
C PHE A 128 5.57 13.49 -12.48
N GLY A 129 5.27 14.29 -13.51
CA GLY A 129 5.31 13.88 -14.91
C GLY A 129 6.68 13.36 -15.37
N ILE A 130 7.79 13.98 -14.94
CA ILE A 130 9.14 13.53 -15.34
C ILE A 130 9.47 12.16 -14.72
N LYS A 131 9.06 11.93 -13.46
CA LYS A 131 9.25 10.63 -12.80
C LYS A 131 8.42 9.53 -13.47
N LEU A 132 7.18 9.84 -13.82
CA LEU A 132 6.27 8.87 -14.45
C LEU A 132 6.75 8.51 -15.86
N VAL A 133 7.23 9.49 -16.62
CA VAL A 133 7.85 9.26 -17.93
C VAL A 133 9.14 8.45 -17.80
N ALA A 134 10.02 8.79 -16.85
CA ALA A 134 11.24 8.04 -16.62
C ALA A 134 10.96 6.57 -16.22
N VAL A 135 10.07 6.35 -15.25
CA VAL A 135 9.67 5.01 -14.81
C VAL A 135 8.97 4.24 -15.95
N GLY A 136 8.12 4.89 -16.73
CA GLY A 136 7.46 4.28 -17.89
C GLY A 136 8.47 3.85 -18.95
N ILE A 137 9.43 4.70 -19.30
CA ILE A 137 10.51 4.37 -20.24
C ILE A 137 11.36 3.22 -19.69
N THR A 138 11.74 3.25 -18.40
CA THR A 138 12.48 2.16 -17.76
C THR A 138 11.71 0.85 -17.80
N LEU A 139 10.43 0.83 -17.44
CA LEU A 139 9.60 -0.38 -17.48
C LEU A 139 9.45 -0.94 -18.90
N VAL A 140 9.27 -0.07 -19.90
CA VAL A 140 9.16 -0.47 -21.31
C VAL A 140 10.48 -1.08 -21.80
N LEU A 141 11.62 -0.47 -21.45
CA LEU A 141 12.93 -0.96 -21.85
C LEU A 141 13.28 -2.29 -21.16
N THR A 142 13.05 -2.39 -19.84
CA THR A 142 13.29 -3.63 -19.08
C THR A 142 12.34 -4.75 -19.48
N GLY A 143 11.05 -4.45 -19.67
CA GLY A 143 10.05 -5.41 -20.13
C GLY A 143 10.35 -5.95 -21.53
N ARG A 144 10.79 -5.08 -22.45
CA ARG A 144 11.22 -5.51 -23.79
C ARG A 144 12.43 -6.44 -23.76
N TRP A 145 13.41 -6.16 -22.89
CA TRP A 145 14.63 -6.96 -22.78
C TRP A 145 14.34 -8.38 -22.27
N ILE A 146 13.55 -8.50 -21.20
CA ILE A 146 13.15 -9.80 -20.61
C ILE A 146 12.32 -10.63 -21.60
N GLY A 147 11.40 -9.99 -22.34
CA GLY A 147 10.58 -10.69 -23.32
C GLY A 147 11.39 -11.29 -24.47
N LEU A 148 12.39 -10.56 -24.98
CA LEU A 148 13.23 -11.03 -26.08
C LEU A 148 14.16 -12.18 -25.65
N GLU A 149 14.77 -12.07 -24.48
CA GLU A 149 15.61 -13.15 -23.90
C GLU A 149 14.80 -14.44 -23.70
N LEU A 150 13.58 -14.33 -23.18
CA LEU A 150 12.73 -15.51 -22.97
C LEU A 150 12.38 -16.20 -24.29
N ILE A 151 12.04 -15.43 -25.34
CA ILE A 151 11.77 -15.97 -26.67
C ILE A 151 13.02 -16.64 -27.26
N GLN A 152 14.20 -16.04 -27.07
CA GLN A 152 15.47 -16.62 -27.52
C GLN A 152 15.78 -17.93 -26.80
N LEU A 153 15.63 -17.98 -25.48
CA LEU A 153 15.82 -19.20 -24.69
C LEU A 153 14.86 -20.31 -25.11
N ILE A 154 13.59 -19.97 -25.36
CA ILE A 154 12.59 -20.92 -25.85
C ILE A 154 13.01 -21.48 -27.21
N ASN A 155 13.38 -20.62 -28.17
CA ASN A 155 13.82 -21.07 -29.49
C ASN A 155 15.09 -21.93 -29.42
N LEU A 156 16.04 -21.57 -28.55
CA LEU A 156 17.30 -22.29 -28.39
C LEU A 156 17.08 -23.68 -27.75
N MET A 157 16.12 -23.78 -26.82
CA MET A 157 15.66 -25.07 -26.27
C MET A 157 15.03 -25.95 -27.36
N PHE A 158 14.15 -25.39 -28.21
CA PHE A 158 13.56 -26.13 -29.32
C PHE A 158 14.60 -26.61 -30.34
N ASP A 159 15.56 -25.77 -30.68
CA ASP A 159 16.67 -26.13 -31.58
C ASP A 159 17.56 -27.23 -30.99
N MET A 160 17.84 -27.20 -29.69
CA MET A 160 18.61 -28.25 -29.01
C MET A 160 17.88 -29.59 -29.02
N ILE A 161 16.56 -29.60 -28.78
CA ILE A 161 15.73 -30.81 -28.84
C ILE A 161 15.69 -31.36 -30.26
N ALA A 162 15.49 -30.49 -31.26
CA ALA A 162 15.46 -30.88 -32.67
C ALA A 162 16.81 -31.48 -33.12
N ARG A 163 17.93 -30.89 -32.70
CA ARG A 163 19.28 -31.40 -32.98
C ARG A 163 19.57 -32.72 -32.27
N SER A 164 19.06 -32.91 -31.05
CA SER A 164 19.19 -34.16 -30.30
C SER A 164 18.35 -35.30 -30.86
N ALA A 165 17.31 -35.01 -31.64
CA ALA A 165 16.46 -36.02 -32.28
C ALA A 165 16.99 -36.48 -33.65
N LEU A 166 17.96 -35.76 -34.22
CA LEU A 166 18.57 -36.04 -35.53
C LEU A 166 19.93 -36.77 -35.45
N ASN A 167 20.46 -36.96 -34.24
CA ASN A 167 21.65 -37.78 -33.92
C ASN A 167 21.22 -39.05 -33.19
#